data_AF-A0A2G9R872-F1
#
_entry.id   AF-A0A2G9R872-F1
#
_cell.length_a   1.000
_cell.length_b   1.000
_cell.length_c   1.000
_cell.angle_alpha   90.00
_cell.angle_beta   90.00
_cell.angle_gamma   90.00
#
_symmetry.space_group_name_H-M   'P 1'
#
loop_
_entity.id
_entity.type
_entity.pdbx_description
1 polymer ?
#
loop_
_entity_poly.entity_id
_entity_poly.type
_entity_poly.pdbx_seq_one_letter_code
_entity_poly.pdbx_strand_id
1 'polypeptide(L)'
;GMVDPGEVITATLRREFCEEALNSLERSGEEKDTQERIQNLFSQDHLLVYKGYVDDPRNTDNAWMETQAVNYHDDTGHILDHLALEAGDDAGKVQWADISQNHSLYANHAHFIQIVAEKRGARW
;
A
#
# COMPACT_ATOMS: atom_id res chain seq x y z
N GLY A 1 -0.93 6.95 -3.19
CA GLY A 1 -1.08 8.29 -3.77
C GLY A 1 -0.47 8.37 -5.14
N MET A 2 -0.05 9.56 -5.51
CA MET A 2 0.48 9.87 -6.84
C MET A 2 1.99 9.64 -6.89
N VAL A 3 2.50 9.30 -8.07
CA VAL A 3 3.95 9.31 -8.31
C VAL A 3 4.39 10.76 -8.49
N ASP A 4 5.35 11.21 -7.68
CA ASP A 4 5.84 12.57 -7.78
C ASP A 4 6.69 12.80 -9.05
N PRO A 5 6.81 14.04 -9.55
CA PRO A 5 7.63 14.34 -10.72
C PRO A 5 9.09 13.89 -10.55
N GLY A 6 9.53 12.93 -11.38
CA GLY A 6 10.87 12.36 -11.33
C GLY A 6 11.08 11.27 -10.28
N GLU A 7 10.03 10.92 -9.52
CA GLU A 7 10.05 9.82 -8.56
C GLU A 7 9.93 8.47 -9.28
N VAL A 8 10.67 7.47 -8.81
CA VAL A 8 10.52 6.09 -9.26
C VAL A 8 9.38 5.43 -8.49
N ILE A 9 8.59 4.57 -9.15
CA ILE A 9 7.37 3.99 -8.55
C ILE A 9 7.68 3.23 -7.24
N THR A 10 8.84 2.59 -7.14
CA THR A 10 9.25 1.90 -5.91
C THR A 10 9.45 2.85 -4.73
N ALA A 11 9.88 4.09 -4.98
CA ALA A 11 9.97 5.13 -3.96
C ALA A 11 8.58 5.61 -3.55
N THR A 12 7.69 5.85 -4.53
CA THR A 12 6.28 6.20 -4.28
C THR A 12 5.58 5.17 -3.39
N LEU A 13 5.71 3.88 -3.71
CA LEU A 13 5.07 2.79 -2.96
C LEU A 13 5.48 2.80 -1.48
N ARG A 14 6.77 3.01 -1.20
CA ARG A 14 7.28 3.07 0.17
C ARG A 14 6.88 4.37 0.86
N ARG A 15 7.05 5.50 0.20
CA ARG A 15 6.73 6.83 0.74
C ARG A 15 5.26 6.89 1.16
N GLU A 16 4.35 6.58 0.25
CA GLU A 16 2.91 6.61 0.51
C GLU A 16 2.49 5.68 1.65
N PHE A 17 3.11 4.50 1.77
CA PHE A 17 2.85 3.61 2.90
C PHE A 17 3.33 4.22 4.23
N CYS A 18 4.53 4.78 4.26
CA CYS A 18 5.09 5.38 5.48
C CYS A 18 4.32 6.64 5.90
N GLU A 19 3.97 7.51 4.96
CA GLU A 19 3.26 8.76 5.24
C GLU A 19 1.84 8.46 5.74
N GLU A 20 1.08 7.65 5.01
CA GLU A 20 -0.36 7.46 5.29
C GLU A 20 -0.67 6.40 6.36
N ALA A 21 0.19 5.39 6.50
CA ALA A 21 -0.07 4.27 7.42
C ALA A 21 0.82 4.27 8.67
N LEU A 22 1.93 5.02 8.67
CA LEU A 22 2.86 5.12 9.81
C LEU A 22 3.04 6.55 10.33
N ASN A 23 2.37 7.53 9.71
CA ASN A 23 2.47 8.95 10.02
C ASN A 23 3.93 9.46 10.05
N SER A 24 4.76 9.02 9.09
CA SER A 24 6.20 9.30 9.11
C SER A 24 6.57 10.80 9.00
N LEU A 25 5.64 11.66 8.56
CA LEU A 25 5.85 13.10 8.46
C LEU A 25 5.74 13.82 9.81
N GLU A 26 4.80 13.42 10.66
CA GLU A 26 4.56 14.07 11.96
C GLU A 26 5.19 13.33 13.13
N ARG A 27 5.43 12.02 12.97
CA ARG A 27 5.96 11.17 14.03
C ARG A 27 7.42 11.48 14.31
N SER A 28 7.66 12.23 15.38
CA SER A 28 9.01 12.51 15.86
C SER A 28 9.68 11.23 16.38
N GLY A 29 10.83 10.87 15.83
CA GLY A 29 11.65 9.78 16.35
C GLY A 29 11.16 8.39 15.96
N GLU A 30 10.97 8.14 14.66
CA GLU A 30 10.87 6.76 14.16
C GLU A 30 12.04 5.93 14.70
N GLU A 31 11.71 4.78 15.29
CA GLU A 31 12.72 3.85 15.75
C GLU A 31 13.50 3.33 14.53
N LYS A 32 14.83 3.42 14.59
CA LYS A 32 15.73 2.93 13.54
C LYS A 32 15.41 1.49 13.12
N ASP A 33 14.96 0.68 14.08
CA ASP A 33 14.49 -0.70 13.84
C ASP A 33 13.26 -0.75 12.92
N THR A 34 12.26 0.11 13.14
CA THR A 34 11.08 0.20 12.26
C THR A 34 11.49 0.56 10.84
N GLN A 35 12.38 1.54 10.67
CA GLN A 35 12.88 1.94 9.34
C GLN A 35 13.60 0.79 8.64
N GLU A 36 14.45 0.05 9.35
CA GLU A 36 15.17 -1.12 8.81
C GLU A 36 14.20 -2.25 8.42
N ARG A 37 13.19 -2.53 9.25
CA ARG A 37 12.15 -3.53 8.97
C ARG A 37 11.33 -3.16 7.74
N ILE A 38 10.88 -1.92 7.63
CA ILE A 38 10.18 -1.42 6.44
C ILE A 38 11.09 -1.46 5.22
N GLN A 39 12.35 -1.06 5.33
CA GLN A 39 13.29 -1.17 4.21
C GLN A 39 13.44 -2.63 3.74
N ASN A 40 13.53 -3.58 4.67
CA ASN A 40 13.59 -5.01 4.34
C ASN A 40 12.29 -5.49 3.66
N LEU A 41 11.12 -5.06 4.14
CA LEU A 41 9.81 -5.37 3.54
C LEU A 41 9.70 -4.93 2.08
N PHE A 42 10.27 -3.77 1.73
CA PHE A 42 10.21 -3.24 0.37
C PHE A 42 11.38 -3.69 -0.53
N SER A 43 12.40 -4.33 0.04
CA SER A 43 13.57 -4.83 -0.69
C SER A 43 13.46 -6.31 -1.07
N GLN A 44 12.54 -7.06 -0.46
CA GLN A 44 12.27 -8.46 -0.81
C GLN A 44 11.50 -8.59 -2.14
N ASP A 45 11.33 -9.84 -2.58
CA ASP A 45 10.46 -10.18 -3.70
C ASP A 45 9.01 -9.76 -3.42
N HIS A 46 8.37 -9.18 -4.42
CA HIS A 46 7.03 -8.64 -4.33
C HIS A 46 6.19 -9.10 -5.52
N LEU A 47 4.86 -9.06 -5.33
CA LEU A 47 3.92 -9.43 -6.38
C LEU A 47 3.37 -8.16 -7.04
N LEU A 48 3.61 -8.00 -8.34
CA LEU A 48 2.87 -7.03 -9.14
C LEU A 48 1.44 -7.54 -9.33
N VAL A 49 0.50 -6.90 -8.66
CA VAL A 49 -0.92 -7.27 -8.66
C VAL A 49 -1.62 -6.72 -9.90
N TYR A 50 -1.37 -5.45 -10.19
CA TYR A 50 -2.00 -4.74 -11.30
C TYR A 50 -1.10 -3.62 -11.81
N LYS A 51 -1.14 -3.37 -13.12
CA LYS A 51 -0.53 -2.19 -13.74
C LYS A 51 -1.39 -1.73 -14.91
N GLY A 52 -1.79 -0.46 -14.88
CA GLY A 52 -2.46 0.18 -16.01
C GLY A 52 -3.62 1.08 -15.58
N TYR A 53 -4.56 1.25 -16.50
CA TYR A 53 -5.70 2.15 -16.40
C TYR A 53 -6.64 1.87 -15.22
N VAL A 54 -7.07 2.91 -14.52
CA VAL A 54 -8.10 2.84 -13.48
C VAL A 54 -9.32 3.60 -13.95
N ASP A 55 -10.50 2.97 -13.86
CA ASP A 55 -11.78 3.64 -14.09
C ASP A 55 -12.06 4.58 -12.91
N ASP A 56 -11.72 5.85 -13.10
CA ASP A 56 -11.70 6.88 -12.07
C ASP A 56 -12.56 8.07 -12.52
N PRO A 57 -13.41 8.64 -11.65
CA PRO A 57 -14.28 9.76 -12.01
C PRO A 57 -13.52 11.03 -12.45
N ARG A 58 -12.21 11.11 -12.24
CA ARG A 58 -11.35 12.21 -12.72
C ARG A 58 -10.94 12.06 -14.19
N ASN A 59 -11.18 10.91 -14.80
CA ASN A 59 -10.78 10.64 -16.17
C ASN A 59 -11.51 11.54 -17.17
N THR A 60 -10.82 11.89 -18.26
CA THR A 60 -11.32 12.68 -19.40
C THR A 60 -10.81 12.07 -20.70
N ASP A 61 -11.24 12.60 -21.85
CA ASP A 61 -10.77 12.17 -23.17
C ASP A 61 -9.24 12.29 -23.36
N ASN A 62 -8.58 13.16 -22.58
CA ASN A 62 -7.16 13.51 -22.77
C ASN A 62 -6.28 13.21 -21.55
N ALA A 63 -6.85 12.76 -20.44
CA ALA A 63 -6.12 12.47 -19.21
C ALA A 63 -6.84 11.39 -18.40
N TRP A 64 -6.10 10.41 -17.91
CA TRP A 64 -6.65 9.31 -17.12
C TRP A 64 -5.71 8.92 -15.98
N MET A 65 -6.28 8.24 -14.98
CA MET A 65 -5.54 7.63 -13.89
C MET A 65 -5.00 6.27 -14.32
N GLU A 66 -3.72 6.05 -14.02
CA GLU A 66 -3.13 4.72 -14.02
C GLU A 66 -2.61 4.40 -12.61
N THR A 67 -2.51 3.12 -12.28
CA THR A 67 -1.94 2.68 -11.02
C THR A 67 -1.02 1.47 -11.22
N GLN A 68 -0.07 1.33 -10.30
CA GLN A 68 0.67 0.11 -10.11
C GLN A 68 0.40 -0.40 -8.70
N ALA A 69 -0.42 -1.45 -8.58
CA ALA A 69 -0.70 -2.09 -7.30
C ALA A 69 0.33 -3.21 -7.08
N VAL A 70 1.08 -3.12 -5.99
CA VAL A 70 2.12 -4.08 -5.61
C VAL A 70 1.81 -4.62 -4.22
N ASN A 71 1.90 -5.95 -4.07
CA ASN A 71 1.78 -6.61 -2.78
C ASN A 71 3.17 -6.95 -2.24
N TYR A 72 3.55 -6.23 -1.19
CA TYR A 72 4.62 -6.60 -0.28
C TYR A 72 4.01 -7.44 0.84
N HIS A 73 4.51 -8.66 1.01
CA HIS A 73 3.96 -9.62 1.95
C HIS A 73 5.03 -9.99 2.98
N ASP A 74 4.62 -10.13 4.24
CA ASP A 74 5.48 -10.66 5.29
C ASP A 74 5.06 -12.10 5.58
N ASP A 75 5.74 -13.06 4.96
CA ASP A 75 5.48 -14.49 5.16
C ASP A 75 5.79 -14.96 6.59
N THR A 76 6.66 -14.23 7.31
CA THR A 76 7.10 -14.61 8.65
C THR A 76 6.25 -13.99 9.76
N GLY A 77 5.59 -12.88 9.46
CA GLY A 77 4.93 -12.01 10.43
C GLY A 77 5.88 -11.15 11.26
N HIS A 78 7.20 -11.39 11.20
CA HIS A 78 8.19 -10.69 12.04
C HIS A 78 8.56 -9.30 11.53
N ILE A 79 8.31 -8.98 10.26
CA ILE A 79 8.63 -7.66 9.69
C ILE A 79 7.54 -6.65 10.05
N LEU A 80 6.29 -7.10 10.06
CA LEU A 80 5.12 -6.29 10.34
C LEU A 80 4.56 -6.47 11.78
N ASP A 81 5.11 -7.40 12.58
CA ASP A 81 4.72 -7.52 13.99
C ASP A 81 4.96 -6.20 14.75
N HIS A 82 4.10 -5.91 15.72
CA HIS A 82 4.27 -4.74 16.60
C HIS A 82 4.44 -3.39 15.87
N LEU A 83 4.17 -3.32 14.55
CA LEU A 83 4.24 -2.11 13.77
C LEU A 83 3.07 -1.23 14.20
N ALA A 84 3.39 -0.15 14.91
CA ALA A 84 2.42 0.82 15.38
C ALA A 84 1.92 1.65 14.19
N LEU A 85 0.78 1.24 13.64
CA LEU A 85 0.08 1.99 12.59
C LEU A 85 -0.46 3.29 13.17
N GLU A 86 -0.24 4.38 12.44
CA GLU A 86 -0.71 5.71 12.78
C GLU A 86 -1.14 6.39 11.49
N ALA A 87 -2.35 6.93 11.47
CA ALA A 87 -2.88 7.53 10.25
C ALA A 87 -2.13 8.83 9.96
N GLY A 88 -1.69 9.01 8.71
CA GLY A 88 -1.15 10.28 8.23
C GLY A 88 -2.20 11.38 8.18
N ASP A 89 -1.79 12.58 7.78
CA ASP A 89 -2.64 13.76 7.70
C ASP A 89 -3.77 13.61 6.66
N ASP A 90 -3.53 12.86 5.58
CA ASP A 90 -4.52 12.55 4.54
C ASP A 90 -5.36 11.29 4.84
N ALA A 91 -5.11 10.60 5.96
CA ALA A 91 -5.83 9.40 6.39
C ALA A 91 -6.66 9.65 7.67
N GLY A 92 -7.97 9.41 7.60
CA GLY A 92 -8.83 9.56 8.79
C GLY A 92 -8.59 8.50 9.88
N LYS A 93 -8.29 7.26 9.47
CA LYS A 93 -7.96 6.11 10.33
C LYS A 93 -7.13 5.10 9.55
N VAL A 94 -6.31 4.32 10.26
CA VAL A 94 -5.56 3.19 9.71
C VAL A 94 -5.73 1.96 10.61
N GLN A 95 -5.79 0.77 10.01
CA GLN A 95 -5.81 -0.50 10.74
C GLN A 95 -5.40 -1.66 9.84
N TRP A 96 -5.00 -2.76 10.46
CA TRP A 96 -5.02 -4.07 9.82
C TRP A 96 -6.47 -4.52 9.61
N ALA A 97 -6.80 -5.01 8.42
CA ALA A 97 -8.12 -5.52 8.08
C ALA A 97 -8.01 -6.95 7.56
N ASP A 98 -8.88 -7.83 8.06
CA ASP A 98 -9.02 -9.18 7.50
C ASP A 98 -9.44 -9.08 6.02
N ILE A 99 -8.87 -9.91 5.16
CA ILE A 99 -9.31 -9.95 3.76
C ILE A 99 -10.68 -10.64 3.68
N SER A 100 -11.62 -10.01 2.98
CA SER A 100 -12.97 -10.55 2.80
C SER A 100 -13.66 -9.86 1.62
N GLN A 101 -14.42 -10.65 0.84
CA GLN A 101 -15.28 -10.16 -0.24
C GLN A 101 -16.37 -9.17 0.20
N ASN A 102 -16.67 -9.11 1.51
CA ASN A 102 -17.70 -8.23 2.04
C ASN A 102 -17.21 -6.79 2.28
N HIS A 103 -15.93 -6.50 2.09
CA HIS A 103 -15.40 -5.15 2.26
C HIS A 103 -15.77 -4.26 1.07
N SER A 104 -16.46 -3.16 1.37
CA SER A 104 -16.64 -2.06 0.43
C SER A 104 -15.40 -1.19 0.44
N LEU A 105 -14.47 -1.43 -0.49
CA LEU A 105 -13.26 -0.65 -0.66
C LEU A 105 -13.42 0.39 -1.77
N TYR A 106 -12.66 1.48 -1.68
CA TYR A 106 -12.68 2.57 -2.66
C TYR A 106 -12.16 2.11 -4.04
N ALA A 107 -12.77 2.65 -5.10
CA ALA A 107 -12.40 2.38 -6.50
C ALA A 107 -12.22 0.87 -6.78
N ASN A 108 -11.11 0.49 -7.42
CA ASN A 108 -10.82 -0.89 -7.81
C ASN A 108 -10.08 -1.68 -6.72
N HIS A 109 -9.96 -1.16 -5.49
CA HIS A 109 -9.16 -1.81 -4.45
C HIS A 109 -9.67 -3.21 -4.09
N ALA A 110 -11.00 -3.43 -4.07
CA ALA A 110 -11.57 -4.76 -3.81
C ALA A 110 -11.06 -5.81 -4.83
N HIS A 111 -10.94 -5.43 -6.11
CA HIS A 111 -10.42 -6.29 -7.15
C HIS A 111 -8.93 -6.61 -6.93
N PHE A 112 -8.13 -5.62 -6.53
CA PHE A 112 -6.70 -5.84 -6.24
C PHE A 112 -6.51 -6.80 -5.05
N ILE A 113 -7.30 -6.63 -3.98
CA ILE A 113 -7.24 -7.51 -2.81
C ILE A 113 -7.69 -8.94 -3.16
N GLN A 114 -8.71 -9.09 -4.02
CA GLN A 114 -9.09 -10.41 -4.53
C GLN A 114 -7.93 -11.11 -5.23
N ILE A 115 -7.23 -10.43 -6.15
CA ILE A 115 -6.06 -10.99 -6.84
C ILE A 115 -4.97 -11.38 -5.83
N VAL A 116 -4.72 -10.55 -4.82
CA VAL A 116 -3.77 -10.88 -3.75
C VAL A 116 -4.19 -12.15 -3.02
N ALA A 117 -5.46 -12.26 -2.61
CA ALA A 117 -5.98 -13.43 -1.92
C ALA A 117 -5.81 -14.71 -2.76
N GLU A 118 -6.18 -14.66 -4.04
CA GLU A 118 -6.02 -15.77 -4.99
C GLU A 118 -4.56 -16.18 -5.15
N LYS A 119 -3.65 -15.22 -5.37
CA LYS A 119 -2.22 -15.48 -5.59
C LYS A 119 -1.51 -16.01 -4.35
N ARG A 120 -2.00 -15.66 -3.16
CA ARG A 120 -1.47 -16.14 -1.87
C ARG A 120 -2.19 -17.38 -1.33
N GLY A 121 -3.22 -17.89 -2.03
CA GLY A 121 -4.02 -19.01 -1.56
C GLY A 121 -4.80 -18.70 -0.27
N ALA A 122 -5.11 -17.42 -0.02
CA ALA A 122 -5.84 -16.96 1.14
C ALA A 122 -7.36 -17.06 0.91
N ARG A 123 -8.12 -16.91 1.99
CA ARG A 123 -9.58 -16.86 1.95
C ARG A 123 -10.08 -15.57 1.26
N TRP A 124 -11.20 -15.68 0.54
CA TRP A 124 -11.95 -14.57 -0.05
C TRP A 124 -13.43 -14.62 0.37
#